data_AF-A0A0F2R8C5-F1
#
_entry.id   AF-A0A0F2R8C5-F1
#
_cell.length_a   1.000
_cell.length_b   1.000
_cell.length_c   1.000
_cell.angle_alpha   90.00
_cell.angle_beta   90.00
_cell.angle_gamma   90.00
#
_symmetry.space_group_name_H-M   'P 1'
#
loop_
_entity.id
_entity.type
_entity.pdbx_description
1 polymer ?
#
loop_
_entity_poly.entity_id
_entity_poly.type
_entity_poly.pdbx_seq_one_letter_code
_entity_poly.pdbx_strand_id
1 'polypeptide(L)'
;MQRQFHREYGTFEQEDQRSLGELFSDLTNQVTTLMRKEIELARIEMTQKASSMAKDAVLISAGGVLLYAGLLVLLGAASIGLATWMPLWLSTLIVAVVVLAIGGTCLMVGKNRLRSKDLKPEQAIISLKENKKWIKQQTT
;
A
#
# COMPACT_ATOMS: atom_id res chain seq x y z
N MET A 1 -12.63 -47.13 -76.76
CA MET A 1 -12.34 -45.73 -76.36
C MET A 1 -13.32 -45.34 -75.26
N GLN A 2 -13.20 -45.84 -74.03
CA GLN A 2 -12.58 -45.17 -72.87
C GLN A 2 -12.72 -43.63 -72.85
N ARG A 3 -13.73 -43.11 -72.16
CA ARG A 3 -13.73 -41.75 -71.59
C ARG A 3 -14.21 -41.80 -70.14
N GLN A 4 -13.22 -41.94 -69.27
CA GLN A 4 -13.03 -41.24 -67.99
C GLN A 4 -14.25 -41.10 -67.07
N PHE A 5 -14.36 -42.10 -66.17
CA PHE A 5 -14.68 -41.84 -64.78
C PHE A 5 -13.52 -41.05 -64.16
N HIS A 6 -13.65 -39.75 -63.99
CA HIS A 6 -12.72 -38.98 -63.15
C HIS A 6 -13.47 -38.42 -61.95
N ARG A 7 -13.14 -38.99 -60.80
CA ARG A 7 -13.48 -38.54 -59.47
C ARG A 7 -13.05 -37.08 -59.31
N GLU A 8 -14.00 -36.17 -59.14
CA GLU A 8 -13.77 -34.98 -58.33
C GLU A 8 -14.14 -35.32 -56.88
N TYR A 9 -13.18 -35.92 -56.18
CA TYR A 9 -13.08 -35.80 -54.74
C TYR A 9 -11.87 -34.92 -54.46
N GLY A 10 -12.09 -33.61 -54.41
CA GLY A 10 -11.15 -32.63 -53.90
C GLY A 10 -12.01 -31.44 -53.48
N THR A 11 -12.06 -31.01 -52.24
CA THR A 11 -11.14 -31.13 -51.12
C THR A 11 -11.98 -30.94 -49.85
N PHE A 12 -12.33 -32.04 -49.19
CA PHE A 12 -12.62 -31.95 -47.76
C PHE A 12 -11.26 -32.03 -47.04
N GLU A 13 -11.11 -31.21 -46.01
CA GLU A 13 -10.04 -31.25 -44.99
C GLU A 13 -8.73 -30.49 -45.31
N GLN A 14 -8.85 -29.16 -45.32
CA GLN A 14 -7.89 -28.33 -44.57
C GLN A 14 -8.60 -27.63 -43.41
N GLU A 15 -9.45 -28.37 -42.71
CA GLU A 15 -9.65 -28.16 -41.28
C GLU A 15 -8.77 -29.21 -40.59
N ASP A 16 -8.15 -28.80 -39.48
CA ASP A 16 -7.76 -29.71 -38.40
C ASP A 16 -6.31 -30.21 -38.27
N GLN A 17 -5.31 -29.39 -38.55
CA GLN A 17 -4.00 -29.55 -37.89
C GLN A 17 -3.44 -28.22 -37.39
N ARG A 18 -4.18 -27.56 -36.50
CA ARG A 18 -3.52 -26.61 -35.58
C ARG A 18 -2.45 -27.40 -34.82
N SER A 19 -1.21 -26.98 -34.98
CA SER A 19 -0.08 -27.62 -34.30
C SER A 19 -0.25 -27.47 -32.78
N LEU A 20 0.12 -28.51 -32.02
CA LEU A 20 0.18 -28.43 -30.55
C LEU A 20 1.07 -27.25 -30.07
N GLY A 21 2.06 -26.85 -30.86
CA GLY A 21 2.90 -25.68 -30.58
C GLY A 21 2.15 -24.35 -30.73
N GLU A 22 1.17 -24.27 -31.62
CA GLU A 22 0.35 -23.07 -31.84
C GLU A 22 -0.63 -22.86 -30.68
N LEU A 23 -1.27 -23.93 -30.21
CA LEU A 23 -2.15 -23.91 -29.03
C LEU A 23 -1.40 -23.55 -27.75
N PHE A 24 -0.17 -24.06 -27.58
CA PHE A 24 0.68 -23.73 -26.42
C PHE A 24 1.14 -22.27 -26.45
N SER A 25 1.49 -21.75 -27.64
CA SER A 25 1.80 -20.33 -27.85
C SER A 25 0.62 -19.44 -27.49
N ASP A 26 -0.59 -19.77 -27.95
CA ASP A 26 -1.81 -19.02 -27.66
C ASP A 26 -2.17 -19.02 -26.17
N LEU A 27 -2.00 -20.16 -25.47
CA LEU A 27 -2.24 -20.24 -24.03
C LEU A 27 -1.23 -19.37 -23.26
N THR A 28 0.04 -19.43 -23.64
CA THR A 28 1.12 -18.62 -23.03
C THR A 28 0.86 -17.12 -23.24
N ASN A 29 0.41 -16.75 -24.44
CA ASN A 29 0.03 -15.38 -24.77
C ASN A 29 -1.19 -14.91 -23.97
N GLN A 30 -2.20 -15.76 -23.78
CA GLN A 30 -3.38 -15.46 -22.97
C GLN A 30 -3.04 -15.30 -21.49
N VAL A 31 -2.21 -16.17 -20.91
CA VAL A 31 -1.74 -16.05 -19.52
C VAL A 31 -0.92 -14.77 -19.32
N THR A 32 -0.03 -14.46 -20.26
CA THR A 32 0.75 -13.21 -20.24
C THR A 32 -0.17 -11.98 -20.32
N THR A 33 -1.21 -12.06 -21.15
CA THR A 33 -2.21 -11.00 -21.29
C THR A 33 -3.04 -10.83 -20.02
N LEU A 34 -3.45 -11.94 -19.39
CA LEU A 34 -4.19 -11.91 -18.12
C LEU A 34 -3.34 -11.29 -17.00
N MET A 35 -2.09 -11.72 -16.87
CA MET A 35 -1.15 -11.17 -15.88
C MET A 35 -0.94 -9.66 -16.06
N ARG A 36 -0.78 -9.19 -17.31
CA ARG A 36 -0.69 -7.75 -17.59
C ARG A 36 -1.95 -7.00 -17.16
N LYS A 37 -3.14 -7.57 -17.41
CA LYS A 37 -4.42 -6.98 -16.98
C LYS A 37 -4.57 -6.97 -15.46
N GLU A 38 -4.17 -8.03 -14.76
CA GLU A 38 -4.20 -8.10 -13.30
C GLU A 38 -3.31 -7.01 -12.68
N ILE A 39 -2.11 -6.81 -13.24
CA ILE A 39 -1.19 -5.74 -12.81
C ILE A 39 -1.76 -4.36 -13.09
N GLU A 40 -2.36 -4.16 -14.27
CA GLU A 40 -3.00 -2.89 -14.63
C GLU A 40 -4.17 -2.58 -13.69
N LEU A 41 -5.02 -3.57 -13.41
CA LEU A 41 -6.13 -3.44 -12.49
C LEU A 41 -5.66 -3.15 -11.06
N ALA A 42 -4.67 -3.91 -10.57
CA ALA A 42 -4.06 -3.67 -9.26
C ALA A 42 -3.46 -2.26 -9.17
N ARG A 43 -2.82 -1.78 -10.24
CA ARG A 43 -2.30 -0.41 -10.31
C ARG A 43 -3.41 0.64 -10.23
N ILE A 44 -4.52 0.43 -10.94
CA ILE A 44 -5.69 1.32 -10.90
C ILE A 44 -6.28 1.35 -9.49
N GLU A 45 -6.54 0.19 -8.89
CA GLU A 45 -7.12 0.10 -7.55
C GLU A 45 -6.21 0.73 -6.49
N MET A 46 -4.90 0.46 -6.56
CA MET A 46 -3.91 1.09 -5.67
C MET A 46 -3.90 2.61 -5.82
N THR A 47 -3.93 3.12 -7.06
CA THR A 47 -3.93 4.57 -7.33
C THR A 47 -5.22 5.21 -6.82
N GLN A 48 -6.35 4.55 -7.00
CA GLN A 48 -7.66 5.03 -6.53
C GLN A 48 -7.73 5.05 -5.00
N LYS A 49 -7.26 3.99 -4.32
CA LYS A 49 -7.14 3.95 -2.85
C LYS A 49 -6.19 5.03 -2.34
N ALA A 50 -5.01 5.17 -2.95
CA ALA A 50 -4.04 6.19 -2.57
C ALA A 50 -4.61 7.61 -2.76
N SER A 51 -5.33 7.87 -3.85
CA SER A 51 -5.97 9.17 -4.09
C SER A 51 -7.06 9.47 -3.06
N SER A 52 -7.89 8.48 -2.70
CA SER A 52 -8.89 8.65 -1.64
C SER A 52 -8.25 8.97 -0.30
N MET A 53 -7.25 8.17 0.10
CA MET A 53 -6.52 8.39 1.35
C MET A 53 -5.81 9.75 1.36
N ALA A 54 -5.29 10.21 0.22
CA ALA A 54 -4.67 11.52 0.10
C ALA A 54 -5.68 12.65 0.33
N LYS A 55 -6.89 12.56 -0.23
CA LYS A 55 -7.96 13.54 0.00
C LYS A 55 -8.37 13.60 1.46
N ASP A 56 -8.52 12.45 2.10
CA ASP A 56 -8.88 12.37 3.52
C ASP A 56 -7.74 12.93 4.41
N ALA A 57 -6.49 12.66 4.05
CA ALA A 57 -5.32 13.21 4.74
C ALA A 57 -5.25 14.74 4.68
N VAL A 58 -5.73 15.37 3.59
CA VAL A 58 -5.80 16.85 3.50
C VAL A 58 -6.75 17.42 4.55
N LEU A 59 -7.96 16.86 4.68
CA LEU A 59 -8.92 17.35 5.68
C LEU A 59 -8.44 17.10 7.11
N ILE A 60 -7.86 15.92 7.38
CA ILE A 60 -7.30 15.57 8.69
C ILE A 60 -6.15 16.51 9.05
N SER A 61 -5.23 16.77 8.11
CA SER A 61 -4.10 17.67 8.35
C SER A 61 -4.56 19.12 8.55
N ALA A 62 -5.50 19.61 7.74
CA ALA A 62 -6.08 20.95 7.92
C ALA A 62 -6.76 21.11 9.29
N GLY A 63 -7.59 20.13 9.68
CA GLY A 63 -8.21 20.11 11.00
C GLY A 63 -7.17 20.04 12.12
N GLY A 64 -6.11 19.24 11.94
CA GLY A 64 -4.99 19.15 12.88
C GLY A 64 -4.26 20.48 13.07
N VAL A 65 -4.00 21.22 11.98
CA VAL A 65 -3.38 22.55 12.03
C VAL A 65 -4.28 23.55 12.76
N LEU A 66 -5.59 23.55 12.48
CA LEU A 66 -6.54 24.43 13.17
C LEU A 66 -6.65 24.11 14.67
N LEU A 67 -6.74 22.84 15.03
CA LEU A 67 -6.73 22.40 16.43
C LEU A 67 -5.42 22.77 17.13
N TYR A 68 -4.29 22.62 16.47
CA TYR A 68 -2.99 23.03 17.00
C TYR A 68 -2.94 24.54 17.25
N ALA A 69 -3.39 25.36 16.29
CA ALA A 69 -3.47 26.80 16.46
C ALA A 69 -4.40 27.19 17.63
N GLY A 70 -5.58 26.58 17.70
CA GLY A 70 -6.52 26.78 18.81
C GLY A 70 -5.93 26.37 20.17
N LEU A 71 -5.18 25.28 20.22
CA LEU A 71 -4.46 24.86 21.42
C LEU A 71 -3.43 25.90 21.87
N LEU A 72 -2.64 26.47 20.94
CA LEU A 72 -1.69 27.54 21.28
C LEU A 72 -2.38 28.77 21.88
N VAL A 73 -3.53 29.18 21.31
CA VAL A 73 -4.34 30.27 21.86
C VAL A 73 -4.86 29.92 23.25
N LEU A 74 -5.35 28.70 23.46
CA LEU A 74 -5.83 28.23 24.76
C LEU A 74 -4.71 28.21 25.82
N LEU A 75 -3.50 27.77 25.45
CA LEU A 75 -2.33 27.78 26.35
C LEU A 75 -1.89 29.20 26.70
N GLY A 76 -1.95 30.12 25.73
CA GLY A 76 -1.73 31.55 25.97
C GLY A 76 -2.77 32.13 26.92
N ALA A 77 -4.05 31.84 26.70
CA ALA A 77 -5.14 32.26 27.58
C ALA A 77 -5.00 31.68 29.00
N ALA A 78 -4.63 30.41 29.13
CA ALA A 78 -4.35 29.77 30.42
C ALA A 78 -3.17 30.45 31.13
N SER A 79 -2.11 30.78 30.40
CA SER A 79 -0.95 31.49 30.95
C SER A 79 -1.31 32.90 31.43
N ILE A 80 -2.09 33.65 30.64
CA ILE A 80 -2.55 34.99 31.04
C ILE A 80 -3.51 34.90 32.23
N GLY A 81 -4.44 33.94 32.22
CA GLY A 81 -5.40 33.73 33.30
C GLY A 81 -4.72 33.39 34.62
N LEU A 82 -3.73 32.49 34.59
CA LEU A 82 -2.98 32.12 35.79
C LEU A 82 -2.02 33.24 36.24
N ALA A 83 -1.58 34.10 35.32
CA ALA A 83 -0.79 35.29 35.63
C ALA A 83 -1.57 36.36 36.42
N THR A 84 -2.89 36.21 36.62
CA THR A 84 -3.66 37.07 37.55
C THR A 84 -3.30 36.81 39.02
N TRP A 85 -2.73 35.64 39.33
CA TRP A 85 -2.36 35.23 40.70
C TRP A 85 -0.84 35.21 40.93
N MET A 86 -0.03 35.30 39.87
CA MET A 86 1.44 35.20 39.93
C MET A 86 2.12 35.88 38.73
N PRO A 87 3.44 36.14 38.76
CA PRO A 87 4.15 36.72 37.63
C PRO A 87 4.00 35.89 36.35
N LEU A 88 3.90 36.56 35.19
CA LEU A 88 3.68 35.92 33.89
C LEU A 88 4.74 34.84 33.57
N TRP A 89 6.00 35.07 33.95
CA TRP A 89 7.09 34.10 33.71
C TRP A 89 6.88 32.77 34.46
N LEU A 90 6.32 32.82 35.67
CA LEU A 90 6.08 31.63 36.47
C LEU A 90 4.83 30.89 35.95
N SER A 91 3.80 31.65 35.59
CA SER A 91 2.59 31.11 34.98
C SER A 91 2.88 30.33 33.70
N THR A 92 3.61 30.93 32.75
CA THR A 92 3.97 30.26 31.48
C THR A 92 4.83 29.03 31.71
N LEU A 93 5.71 29.05 32.72
CA LEU A 93 6.54 27.90 33.08
C LEU A 93 5.70 26.73 33.62
N ILE A 94 4.72 27.00 34.48
CA ILE A 94 3.80 25.98 34.99
C ILE A 94 3.00 25.35 33.84
N VAL A 95 2.40 26.18 32.98
CA VAL A 95 1.64 25.70 31.82
C VAL A 95 2.53 24.85 30.89
N ALA A 96 3.77 25.28 30.65
CA ALA A 96 4.72 24.53 29.83
C ALA A 96 5.04 23.15 30.43
N VAL A 97 5.28 23.06 31.74
CA VAL A 97 5.54 21.78 32.43
C VAL A 97 4.35 20.83 32.30
N VAL A 98 3.13 21.33 32.49
CA VAL A 98 1.90 20.51 32.35
C VAL A 98 1.77 19.97 30.92
N VAL A 99 1.96 20.82 29.92
CA VAL A 99 1.87 20.42 28.50
C VAL A 99 2.97 19.41 28.14
N LEU A 100 4.20 19.62 28.60
CA LEU A 100 5.30 18.69 28.38
C LEU A 100 5.06 17.33 29.04
N ALA A 101 4.47 17.30 30.23
CA ALA A 101 4.11 16.04 30.90
C ALA A 101 3.05 15.25 30.10
N ILE A 102 2.00 15.94 29.62
CA ILE A 102 0.97 15.34 28.77
C ILE A 102 1.57 14.85 27.46
N GLY A 103 2.34 15.71 26.77
CA GLY A 103 3.00 15.39 25.51
C GLY A 103 3.98 14.22 25.63
N GLY A 104 4.80 14.21 26.69
CA GLY A 104 5.72 13.12 27.01
C GLY A 104 4.99 11.79 27.22
N THR A 105 3.86 11.81 27.92
CA THR A 105 3.02 10.61 28.14
C THR A 105 2.44 10.10 26.82
N CYS A 106 1.86 11.00 26.00
CA CYS A 106 1.35 10.65 24.67
C CYS A 106 2.44 10.06 23.76
N LEU A 107 3.63 10.67 23.75
CA LEU A 107 4.78 10.17 22.99
C LEU A 107 5.21 8.78 23.45
N MET A 108 5.26 8.56 24.77
CA MET A 108 5.63 7.27 25.33
C MET A 108 4.60 6.18 24.98
N VAL A 109 3.31 6.47 25.14
CA VAL A 109 2.22 5.54 24.76
C VAL A 109 2.23 5.26 23.26
N GLY A 110 2.40 6.29 22.43
CA GLY A 110 2.47 6.17 20.97
C GLY A 110 3.66 5.30 20.54
N LYS A 111 4.86 5.58 21.07
CA LYS A 111 6.07 4.80 20.82
C LYS A 111 5.89 3.35 21.24
N ASN A 112 5.28 3.10 22.40
CA ASN A 112 5.03 1.74 22.88
C ASN A 112 4.04 1.01 21.97
N ARG A 113 2.95 1.65 21.54
CA ARG A 113 1.99 1.05 20.60
C ARG A 113 2.61 0.72 19.24
N LEU A 114 3.49 1.59 18.73
CA LEU A 114 4.22 1.34 17.49
C LEU A 114 5.24 0.21 17.63
N ARG A 115 5.88 0.09 18.80
CA ARG A 115 6.83 -0.99 19.09
C ARG A 115 6.13 -2.34 19.32
N SER A 116 4.92 -2.33 19.88
CA SER A 116 4.11 -3.54 20.11
C SER A 116 3.39 -4.04 18.86
N LYS A 117 3.17 -3.18 17.86
CA LYS A 117 2.76 -3.63 16.53
C LYS A 117 4.01 -4.09 15.80
N ASP A 118 4.17 -5.39 15.60
CA ASP A 118 5.18 -5.93 14.68
C ASP A 118 4.88 -5.42 13.27
N LEU A 119 5.39 -4.23 12.96
CA LEU A 119 5.39 -3.66 11.62
C LEU A 119 6.41 -4.36 10.71
N LYS A 120 7.12 -5.36 11.24
CA LYS A 120 7.92 -6.29 10.46
C LYS A 120 6.95 -7.34 9.90
N PRO A 121 6.72 -7.42 8.58
CA PRO A 121 5.95 -8.50 8.01
C PRO A 121 6.75 -9.79 8.18
N GLU A 122 6.60 -10.46 9.32
CA GLU A 122 7.39 -11.65 9.67
C GLU A 122 7.27 -12.72 8.59
N GLN A 123 6.07 -12.90 8.04
CA GLN A 123 5.82 -13.84 6.95
C GLN A 123 6.59 -13.49 5.67
N ALA A 124 6.70 -12.20 5.32
CA ALA A 124 7.50 -11.76 4.16
C ALA A 124 9.00 -11.94 4.42
N ILE A 125 9.47 -11.74 5.65
CA ILE A 125 10.88 -11.93 6.01
C ILE A 125 11.24 -13.43 6.05
N ILE A 126 10.32 -14.30 6.49
CA ILE A 126 10.50 -15.75 6.51
C ILE A 126 10.61 -16.30 5.08
N SER A 127 9.69 -15.93 4.20
CA SER A 127 9.68 -16.39 2.80
C SER A 127 10.92 -15.91 2.01
N LEU A 128 11.43 -14.70 2.30
CA LEU A 128 12.70 -14.24 1.73
C LEU A 128 13.93 -15.00 2.28
N LYS A 129 13.92 -15.40 3.56
CA LYS A 129 14.99 -16.22 4.16
C LYS A 129 14.98 -17.65 3.62
N GLU A 130 13.82 -18.22 3.39
CA GLU A 130 13.65 -19.56 2.81
C GLU A 130 14.16 -19.60 1.37
N ASN A 131 13.77 -18.63 0.53
CA ASN A 131 14.29 -18.51 -0.84
C ASN A 131 15.82 -18.41 -0.88
N LYS A 132 16.42 -17.66 0.06
CA LYS A 132 17.88 -17.56 0.15
C LYS A 132 18.54 -18.90 0.52
N LYS A 133 17.91 -19.72 1.36
CA LYS A 133 18.40 -21.06 1.71
C LYS A 133 18.31 -22.02 0.50
N TRP A 134 17.20 -21.98 -0.23
CA TRP A 134 16.97 -22.82 -1.39
C TRP A 134 17.99 -22.54 -2.51
N ILE A 135 18.27 -21.26 -2.79
CA ILE A 135 19.29 -20.84 -3.77
C ILE A 135 20.71 -21.29 -3.36
N LYS A 136 21.02 -21.25 -2.05
CA LYS A 136 22.33 -21.70 -1.55
C LYS A 136 22.53 -23.21 -1.64
N GLN A 137 21.46 -24.00 -1.51
CA GLN A 137 21.52 -25.46 -1.61
C GLN A 137 21.61 -25.96 -3.05
N GLN A 138 21.19 -25.16 -4.03
CA GLN A 138 21.23 -25.55 -5.44
C GLN A 138 22.57 -25.18 -6.14
N THR A 139 23.42 -24.39 -5.48
CA THR A 139 24.69 -23.89 -6.03
C THR A 139 25.93 -24.45 -5.33
N THR A 140 25.76 -25.34 -4.34
CA THR A 140 26.83 -26.13 -3.70
C THR A 140 26.53 -27.61 -3.91
#